data_AF-A0A943BF06-F1
#
_entry.id   AF-A0A943BF06-F1
#
_cell.length_a   1.000
_cell.length_b   1.000
_cell.length_c   1.000
_cell.angle_alpha   90.00
_cell.angle_beta   90.00
_cell.angle_gamma   90.00
#
_symmetry.space_group_name_H-M   'P 1'
#
loop_
_entity.id
_entity.type
_entity.pdbx_description
1 polymer ?
#
loop_
_entity_poly.entity_id
_entity_poly.type
_entity_poly.pdbx_seq_one_letter_code
_entity_poly.pdbx_strand_id
1 'polypeptide(L)'
;MPEMVFEYILKQNGIHPQNDLTIDQSIDFGSTAAAFAGGNGDFTVEFEPGATSLESEQKGYVVASLGKDSGYVPYTAFCAKKSYLKENTDLIQRFTAALQKGMDYVQTHSPEEIAEIIQPQFPENDLKTIQTIVTRYYEQGTWKADLIFEKESFELLQDILLDAGELEKRVPYEDLVTTTFAKKAIK
;
A
#
# COMPACT_ATOMS: atom_id res chain seq x y z
N MET A 1 -3.00 3.01 9.95
CA MET A 1 -2.88 3.63 8.61
C MET A 1 -4.11 3.36 7.74
N PRO A 2 -4.56 2.11 7.51
CA PRO A 2 -5.71 1.85 6.63
C PRO A 2 -6.97 2.63 7.04
N GLU A 3 -7.27 2.66 8.33
CA GLU A 3 -8.37 3.47 8.88
C GLU A 3 -8.22 4.96 8.63
N MET A 4 -7.05 5.55 8.89
CA MET A 4 -6.83 6.99 8.64
C MET A 4 -7.01 7.35 7.16
N VAL A 5 -6.58 6.47 6.24
CA VAL A 5 -6.83 6.67 4.81
C VAL A 5 -8.33 6.60 4.51
N PHE A 6 -9.04 5.64 5.11
CA PHE A 6 -10.48 5.52 4.96
C PHE A 6 -11.23 6.76 5.46
N GLU A 7 -10.96 7.21 6.69
CA GLU A 7 -11.52 8.44 7.25
C GLU A 7 -11.22 9.68 6.39
N TYR A 8 -9.99 9.80 5.90
CA TYR A 8 -9.60 10.88 5.01
C TYR A 8 -10.46 10.88 3.73
N ILE A 9 -10.61 9.72 3.08
CA ILE A 9 -11.46 9.58 1.88
C ILE A 9 -12.92 9.92 2.19
N LEU A 10 -13.46 9.44 3.31
CA LEU A 10 -14.83 9.75 3.74
C LEU A 10 -15.04 11.25 3.85
N LYS A 11 -14.13 11.96 4.55
CA LYS A 11 -14.18 13.41 4.70
C LYS A 11 -14.06 14.15 3.37
N GLN A 12 -13.20 13.68 2.45
CA GLN A 12 -13.11 14.25 1.09
C GLN A 12 -14.43 14.13 0.31
N ASN A 13 -15.25 13.13 0.64
CA ASN A 13 -16.56 12.90 0.05
C ASN A 13 -17.72 13.47 0.90
N GLY A 14 -17.42 14.30 1.89
CA GLY A 14 -18.44 14.95 2.72
C GLY A 14 -19.14 14.03 3.71
N ILE A 15 -18.55 12.85 4.00
CA ILE A 15 -19.04 11.90 5.00
C ILE A 15 -18.22 12.11 6.28
N HIS A 16 -18.90 12.34 7.40
CA HIS A 16 -18.31 12.58 8.70
C HIS A 16 -18.18 11.26 9.48
N PRO A 17 -16.96 10.71 9.69
CA PRO A 17 -16.78 9.39 10.28
C PRO A 17 -17.39 9.20 11.67
N GLN A 18 -17.53 10.28 12.44
CA GLN A 18 -18.08 10.25 13.80
C GLN A 18 -19.62 10.37 13.85
N ASN A 19 -20.25 10.84 12.78
CA ASN A 19 -21.69 11.19 12.79
C ASN A 19 -22.50 10.34 11.80
N ASP A 20 -21.91 9.95 10.67
CA ASP A 20 -22.64 9.35 9.55
C ASP A 20 -22.51 7.82 9.51
N LEU A 21 -21.52 7.26 10.23
CA LEU A 21 -21.26 5.82 10.31
C LEU A 21 -20.59 5.46 11.64
N THR A 22 -20.35 4.17 11.84
CA THR A 22 -19.59 3.63 12.97
C THR A 22 -18.43 2.80 12.44
N ILE A 23 -17.22 3.10 12.89
CA ILE A 23 -16.02 2.30 12.61
C ILE A 23 -15.75 1.44 13.84
N ASP A 24 -15.80 0.11 13.68
CA ASP A 24 -15.46 -0.83 14.74
C ASP A 24 -13.95 -1.05 14.78
N GLN A 25 -13.29 -0.35 15.70
CA GLN A 25 -11.84 -0.48 15.96
C GLN A 25 -11.52 -1.60 16.97
N SER A 26 -12.51 -2.34 17.47
CA SER A 26 -12.29 -3.39 18.49
C SER A 26 -11.76 -4.70 17.91
N ILE A 27 -11.84 -4.86 16.59
CA ILE A 27 -11.42 -6.05 15.85
C ILE A 27 -9.98 -5.83 15.37
N ASP A 28 -9.10 -6.81 15.64
CA ASP A 28 -7.76 -6.81 15.08
C ASP A 28 -7.81 -6.82 13.55
N PHE A 29 -6.99 -6.00 12.89
CA PHE A 29 -7.00 -5.86 11.43
C PHE A 29 -6.77 -7.21 10.70
N GLY A 30 -5.97 -8.13 11.26
CA GLY A 30 -5.78 -9.45 10.68
C GLY A 30 -7.01 -10.37 10.78
N SER A 31 -8.05 -9.95 11.52
CA SER A 31 -9.27 -10.71 11.79
C SER A 31 -10.52 -10.09 11.17
N THR A 32 -10.42 -8.94 10.49
CA THR A 32 -11.58 -8.22 9.95
C THR A 32 -12.32 -9.03 8.88
N ALA A 33 -11.60 -9.73 7.99
CA ALA A 33 -12.22 -10.60 6.98
C ALA A 33 -13.06 -11.72 7.61
N ALA A 34 -12.53 -12.39 8.64
CA ALA A 34 -13.24 -13.46 9.33
C ALA A 34 -14.47 -12.93 10.09
N ALA A 35 -14.34 -11.76 10.73
CA ALA A 35 -15.44 -11.12 11.43
C ALA A 35 -16.56 -10.71 10.46
N PHE A 36 -16.20 -10.11 9.33
CA PHE A 36 -17.14 -9.74 8.27
C PHE A 36 -17.88 -10.95 7.70
N ALA A 37 -17.15 -12.04 7.40
CA ALA A 37 -17.77 -13.29 6.96
C ALA A 37 -18.73 -13.91 8.00
N GLY A 38 -18.50 -13.60 9.29
CA GLY A 38 -19.36 -13.95 10.42
C GLY A 38 -20.59 -13.04 10.60
N GLY A 39 -20.74 -11.99 9.79
CA GLY A 39 -21.85 -11.04 9.82
C GLY A 39 -21.59 -9.78 10.65
N ASN A 40 -20.35 -9.49 11.02
CA ASN A 40 -20.01 -8.26 11.72
C ASN A 40 -19.72 -7.12 10.73
N GLY A 41 -20.57 -6.10 10.76
CA GLY A 41 -20.42 -4.89 9.94
C GLY A 41 -21.00 -5.02 8.53
N ASP A 42 -21.36 -3.87 7.94
CA ASP A 42 -21.89 -3.80 6.57
C ASP A 42 -20.78 -3.74 5.51
N PHE A 43 -19.59 -3.27 5.90
CA PHE A 43 -18.38 -3.19 5.08
C PHE A 43 -17.16 -3.56 5.91
N THR A 44 -16.11 -4.04 5.24
CA THR A 44 -14.78 -4.21 5.82
C THR A 44 -13.71 -3.62 4.90
N VAL A 45 -12.63 -3.11 5.50
CA VAL A 45 -11.45 -2.63 4.77
C VAL A 45 -10.41 -3.74 4.80
N GLU A 46 -10.06 -4.27 3.63
CA GLU A 46 -9.18 -5.43 3.52
C GLU A 46 -7.96 -5.15 2.65
N PHE A 47 -6.83 -5.75 3.04
CA PHE A 47 -5.72 -5.99 2.13
C PHE A 47 -5.82 -7.37 1.49
N GLU A 48 -5.02 -7.61 0.46
CA GLU A 48 -4.81 -8.96 -0.04
C GLU A 48 -3.97 -9.78 0.94
N PRO A 49 -4.29 -11.08 1.13
CA PRO A 49 -5.27 -11.88 0.39
C PRO A 49 -6.70 -11.85 0.96
N GLY A 50 -6.98 -11.08 2.03
CA GLY A 50 -8.28 -11.07 2.72
C GLY A 50 -9.46 -10.75 1.80
N ALA A 51 -9.32 -9.73 0.94
CA ALA A 51 -10.34 -9.39 -0.06
C ALA A 51 -10.63 -10.54 -1.03
N THR A 52 -9.58 -11.18 -1.56
CA THR A 52 -9.73 -12.32 -2.49
C THR A 52 -10.31 -13.56 -1.81
N SER A 53 -9.99 -13.80 -0.53
CA SER A 53 -10.58 -14.89 0.26
C SER A 53 -12.10 -14.71 0.43
N LEU A 54 -12.55 -13.52 0.81
CA LEU A 54 -13.98 -13.21 0.94
C LEU A 54 -14.76 -13.42 -0.37
N GLU A 55 -14.20 -12.99 -1.50
CA GLU A 55 -14.80 -13.19 -2.82
C GLU A 55 -14.86 -14.67 -3.20
N SER A 56 -13.77 -15.40 -2.98
CA SER A 56 -13.67 -16.82 -3.32
C SER A 56 -14.65 -17.68 -2.51
N GLU A 57 -14.90 -17.29 -1.26
CA GLU A 57 -15.86 -17.94 -0.36
C GLU A 57 -17.31 -17.45 -0.54
N GLN A 58 -17.54 -16.49 -1.45
CA GLN A 58 -18.84 -15.84 -1.67
C GLN A 58 -19.40 -15.21 -0.38
N LYS A 59 -18.50 -14.68 0.44
CA LYS A 59 -18.80 -13.98 1.70
C LYS A 59 -18.74 -12.47 1.59
N GLY A 60 -18.26 -11.95 0.47
CA GLY A 60 -18.21 -10.53 0.16
C GLY A 60 -17.77 -10.30 -1.28
N TYR A 61 -17.68 -9.04 -1.68
CA TYR A 61 -17.08 -8.62 -2.93
C TYR A 61 -16.52 -7.20 -2.81
N VAL A 62 -15.50 -6.89 -3.61
CA VAL A 62 -14.88 -5.56 -3.60
C VAL A 62 -15.81 -4.55 -4.28
N VAL A 63 -16.16 -3.49 -3.56
CA VAL A 63 -17.02 -2.39 -4.06
C VAL A 63 -16.25 -1.11 -4.39
N ALA A 64 -15.09 -0.90 -3.79
CA ALA A 64 -14.28 0.30 -3.93
C ALA A 64 -12.80 -0.01 -3.63
N SER A 65 -11.89 0.85 -4.10
CA SER A 65 -10.46 0.77 -3.77
C SER A 65 -10.01 2.06 -3.12
N LEU A 66 -9.68 1.98 -1.82
CA LEU A 66 -9.14 3.13 -1.09
C LEU A 66 -7.80 3.61 -1.69
N GLY A 67 -7.03 2.70 -2.31
CA GLY A 67 -5.79 3.06 -3.01
C GLY A 67 -6.04 3.93 -4.25
N LYS A 68 -7.17 3.74 -4.95
CA LYS A 68 -7.56 4.62 -6.05
C LYS A 68 -8.09 5.96 -5.55
N ASP A 69 -8.89 5.94 -4.48
CA ASP A 69 -9.61 7.13 -4.02
C ASP A 69 -8.76 8.08 -3.16
N SER A 70 -7.72 7.57 -2.49
CA SER A 70 -6.82 8.39 -1.67
C SER A 70 -5.76 9.16 -2.46
N GLY A 71 -5.51 8.78 -3.71
CA GLY A 71 -4.31 9.19 -4.44
C GLY A 71 -3.07 8.36 -4.06
N TYR A 72 -1.88 8.82 -4.45
CA TYR A 72 -0.66 8.03 -4.29
C TYR A 72 -0.08 8.12 -2.87
N VAL A 73 -0.59 7.29 -1.96
CA VAL A 73 -0.09 7.17 -0.59
C VAL A 73 1.10 6.20 -0.55
N PRO A 74 2.26 6.59 0.01
CA PRO A 74 3.46 5.75 0.05
C PRO A 74 3.36 4.67 1.14
N TYR A 75 2.73 3.54 0.84
CA TYR A 75 2.52 2.44 1.80
C TYR A 75 3.80 1.67 2.17
N THR A 76 4.73 1.53 1.23
CA THR A 76 6.00 0.82 1.46
C THR A 76 7.17 1.78 1.30
N ALA A 77 7.97 1.93 2.36
CA ALA A 77 9.20 2.71 2.34
C ALA A 77 10.33 1.97 3.06
N PHE A 78 11.54 2.10 2.54
CA PHE A 78 12.75 1.58 3.18
C PHE A 78 13.48 2.72 3.88
N CYS A 79 13.68 2.58 5.19
CA CYS A 79 14.30 3.59 6.03
C CYS A 79 15.63 3.08 6.61
N ALA A 80 16.62 3.96 6.70
CA ALA A 80 17.89 3.67 7.36
C ALA A 80 18.41 4.93 8.06
N LYS A 81 19.26 4.74 9.08
CA LYS A 81 19.93 5.86 9.75
C LYS A 81 20.77 6.65 8.74
N LYS A 82 20.79 7.98 8.89
CA LYS A 82 21.62 8.88 8.05
C LYS A 82 23.10 8.47 8.06
N SER A 83 23.62 7.97 9.18
CA SER A 83 25.00 7.44 9.27
C SER A 83 25.19 6.20 8.40
N TYR A 84 24.26 5.24 8.47
CA TYR A 84 24.32 4.00 7.69
C TYR A 84 24.30 4.28 6.19
N LEU A 85 23.46 5.21 5.73
CA LEU A 85 23.40 5.61 4.32
C LEU A 85 24.75 6.18 3.82
N LYS A 86 25.44 6.97 4.66
CA LYS A 86 26.75 7.56 4.32
C LYS A 86 27.84 6.50 4.25
N GLU A 87 27.91 5.65 5.27
CA GLU A 87 28.94 4.60 5.42
C GLU A 87 28.79 3.49 4.38
N ASN A 88 27.56 3.21 3.92
CA ASN A 88 27.25 2.06 3.06
C ASN A 88 26.70 2.50 1.69
N THR A 89 27.16 3.65 1.17
CA THR A 89 26.64 4.28 -0.07
C THR A 89 26.54 3.30 -1.24
N ASP A 90 27.57 2.48 -1.47
CA ASP A 90 27.63 1.51 -2.58
C ASP A 90 26.65 0.34 -2.39
N LEU A 91 26.53 -0.19 -1.16
CA LEU A 91 25.55 -1.22 -0.82
C LEU A 91 24.11 -0.71 -1.02
N ILE A 92 23.81 0.49 -0.52
CA ILE A 92 22.48 1.10 -0.67
C ILE A 92 22.17 1.35 -2.15
N GLN A 93 23.14 1.79 -2.94
CA GLN A 93 22.94 1.98 -4.38
C GLN A 93 22.62 0.67 -5.09
N ARG A 94 23.34 -0.43 -4.78
CA ARG A 94 23.05 -1.75 -5.36
C ARG A 94 21.69 -2.29 -4.91
N PHE A 95 21.34 -2.13 -3.64
CA PHE A 95 20.03 -2.51 -3.12
C PHE A 95 18.91 -1.77 -3.86
N THR A 96 19.03 -0.45 -3.98
CA THR A 96 18.06 0.38 -4.71
C THR A 96 17.97 -0.02 -6.18
N ALA A 97 19.09 -0.31 -6.84
CA ALA A 97 19.10 -0.77 -8.22
C ALA A 97 18.45 -2.16 -8.40
N ALA A 98 18.62 -3.07 -7.43
CA ALA A 98 17.96 -4.37 -7.47
C ALA A 98 16.43 -4.23 -7.34
N LEU A 99 15.96 -3.34 -6.46
CA LEU A 99 14.54 -3.03 -6.34
C LEU A 99 13.99 -2.40 -7.63
N GLN A 100 14.72 -1.47 -8.26
CA GLN A 100 14.28 -0.84 -9.50
C GLN A 100 14.11 -1.88 -10.61
N LYS A 101 15.02 -2.84 -10.73
CA LYS A 101 14.87 -3.97 -11.67
C LYS A 101 13.60 -4.79 -11.40
N GLY A 102 13.23 -4.96 -10.13
CA GLY A 102 11.96 -5.60 -9.77
C GLY A 102 10.74 -4.79 -10.22
N MET A 103 10.79 -3.47 -10.04
CA MET A 103 9.74 -2.57 -10.53
C MET A 103 9.67 -2.62 -12.07
N ASP A 104 10.79 -2.53 -12.76
CA ASP A 104 10.87 -2.63 -14.22
C ASP A 104 10.29 -3.97 -14.72
N TYR A 105 10.58 -5.07 -14.01
CA TYR A 105 10.01 -6.38 -14.31
C TYR A 105 8.49 -6.34 -14.23
N VAL A 106 7.94 -5.83 -13.12
CA VAL A 106 6.48 -5.69 -12.93
C VAL A 106 5.85 -4.83 -14.03
N GLN A 107 6.53 -3.78 -14.52
CA GLN A 107 5.99 -2.92 -15.59
C GLN A 107 6.05 -3.55 -16.99
N THR A 108 6.86 -4.59 -17.19
CA THR A 108 7.15 -5.15 -18.53
C THR A 108 6.63 -6.57 -18.74
N HIS A 109 6.03 -7.16 -17.70
CA HIS A 109 5.52 -8.52 -17.71
C HIS A 109 4.04 -8.56 -17.35
N SER A 110 3.36 -9.63 -17.76
CA SER A 110 1.95 -9.81 -17.45
C SER A 110 1.74 -10.22 -15.98
N PRO A 111 0.53 -10.02 -15.42
CA PRO A 111 0.18 -10.52 -14.10
C PRO A 111 0.44 -12.01 -13.90
N GLU A 112 0.25 -12.83 -14.94
CA GLU A 112 0.56 -14.27 -14.94
C GLU A 112 2.05 -14.53 -14.68
N GLU A 113 2.92 -13.89 -15.47
CA GLU A 113 4.37 -14.04 -15.37
C GLU A 113 4.89 -13.58 -14.01
N ILE A 114 4.35 -12.46 -13.51
CA ILE A 114 4.66 -11.94 -12.18
C ILE A 114 4.23 -12.93 -11.09
N ALA A 115 3.01 -13.48 -11.19
CA ALA A 115 2.48 -14.43 -10.21
C ALA A 115 3.30 -15.73 -10.14
N GLU A 116 3.71 -16.27 -11.29
CA GLU A 116 4.55 -17.47 -11.36
C GLU A 116 5.91 -17.25 -10.67
N ILE A 117 6.52 -16.08 -10.85
CA ILE A 117 7.81 -15.77 -10.23
C ILE A 117 7.71 -15.65 -8.71
N ILE A 118 6.64 -15.03 -8.20
CA ILE A 118 6.51 -14.77 -6.76
C ILE A 118 5.87 -15.92 -5.99
N GLN A 119 5.28 -16.90 -6.68
CA GLN A 119 4.61 -18.05 -6.06
C GLN A 119 5.44 -18.73 -4.96
N PRO A 120 6.76 -18.98 -5.13
CA PRO A 120 7.56 -19.64 -4.09
C PRO A 120 7.66 -18.86 -2.77
N GLN A 121 7.36 -17.55 -2.77
CA GLN A 121 7.33 -16.71 -1.57
C GLN A 121 5.98 -16.75 -0.83
N PHE A 122 4.93 -17.28 -1.45
CA PHE A 122 3.57 -17.36 -0.88
C PHE A 122 3.04 -18.81 -0.96
N PRO A 123 3.71 -19.78 -0.31
CA PRO A 123 3.37 -21.21 -0.42
C PRO A 123 1.97 -21.57 0.08
N GLU A 124 1.36 -20.71 0.89
CA GLU A 124 0.01 -20.85 1.42
C GLU A 124 -1.10 -20.50 0.42
N ASN A 125 -0.76 -19.83 -0.69
CA ASN A 125 -1.71 -19.45 -1.74
C ASN A 125 -1.45 -20.24 -3.02
N ASP A 126 -2.52 -20.68 -3.69
CA ASP A 126 -2.36 -21.28 -5.02
C ASP A 126 -2.04 -20.21 -6.08
N LEU A 127 -1.44 -20.64 -7.19
CA LEU A 127 -1.01 -19.72 -8.26
C LEU A 127 -2.17 -18.88 -8.80
N LYS A 128 -3.38 -19.43 -8.85
CA LYS A 128 -4.57 -18.73 -9.36
C LYS A 128 -4.97 -17.58 -8.44
N THR A 129 -4.89 -17.79 -7.13
CA THR A 129 -5.14 -16.78 -6.10
C THR A 129 -4.10 -15.66 -6.20
N ILE A 130 -2.83 -16.03 -6.32
CA ILE A 130 -1.73 -15.05 -6.50
C ILE A 130 -1.93 -14.25 -7.79
N GLN A 131 -2.25 -14.90 -8.91
CA GLN A 131 -2.53 -14.21 -10.18
C GLN A 131 -3.72 -13.25 -10.05
N THR A 132 -4.79 -13.64 -9.36
CA THR A 132 -5.96 -12.77 -9.14
C THR A 132 -5.56 -11.50 -8.37
N ILE A 133 -4.78 -11.66 -7.30
CA ILE A 133 -4.24 -10.57 -6.49
C ILE A 133 -3.32 -9.66 -7.31
N VAL A 134 -2.38 -10.26 -8.06
CA VAL A 134 -1.42 -9.52 -8.88
C VAL A 134 -2.13 -8.75 -9.98
N THR A 135 -3.09 -9.36 -10.69
CA THR A 135 -3.90 -8.68 -11.71
C THR A 135 -4.61 -7.47 -11.13
N ARG A 136 -5.23 -7.61 -9.95
CA ARG A 136 -5.89 -6.50 -9.28
C ARG A 136 -4.92 -5.36 -9.03
N TYR A 137 -3.78 -5.60 -8.39
CA TYR A 137 -2.81 -4.55 -8.11
C TYR A 137 -2.20 -3.93 -9.37
N TYR A 138 -2.00 -4.73 -10.42
CA TYR A 138 -1.52 -4.31 -11.72
C TYR A 138 -2.51 -3.35 -12.40
N GLU A 139 -3.79 -3.73 -12.50
CA GLU A 139 -4.85 -2.91 -13.08
C GLU A 139 -5.14 -1.64 -12.26
N GLN A 140 -4.91 -1.67 -10.95
CA GLN A 140 -5.01 -0.49 -10.10
C GLN A 140 -3.82 0.47 -10.28
N GLY A 141 -2.72 0.05 -10.90
CA GLY A 141 -1.50 0.86 -10.98
C GLY A 141 -0.79 1.02 -9.62
N THR A 142 -0.91 0.01 -8.76
CA THR A 142 -0.42 0.06 -7.36
C THR A 142 1.09 0.26 -7.30
N TRP A 143 1.82 -0.47 -8.15
CA TRP A 143 3.28 -0.39 -8.23
C TRP A 143 3.71 0.73 -9.18
N LYS A 144 4.51 1.66 -8.67
CA LYS A 144 5.15 2.70 -9.49
C LYS A 144 6.10 2.10 -10.52
N ALA A 145 6.34 2.88 -11.57
CA ALA A 145 7.39 2.58 -12.54
C ALA A 145 8.81 2.85 -11.98
N ASP A 146 8.93 3.64 -10.92
CA ASP A 146 10.20 3.94 -10.28
C ASP A 146 10.13 3.98 -8.75
N LEU A 147 11.31 4.03 -8.13
CA LEU A 147 11.48 4.14 -6.68
C LEU A 147 11.55 5.60 -6.18
N ILE A 148 11.17 6.59 -6.99
CA ILE A 148 11.20 7.98 -6.55
C ILE A 148 10.03 8.20 -5.60
N PHE A 149 10.34 8.35 -4.32
CA PHE A 149 9.37 8.83 -3.35
C PHE A 149 9.08 10.30 -3.63
N GLU A 150 7.98 10.60 -4.30
CA GLU A 150 7.57 11.96 -4.67
C GLU A 150 7.22 12.83 -3.46
N LYS A 151 7.45 14.14 -3.61
CA LYS A 151 7.17 15.11 -2.56
C LYS A 151 5.67 15.23 -2.32
N GLU A 152 4.90 15.18 -3.38
CA GLU A 152 3.44 15.24 -3.39
C GLU A 152 2.85 14.05 -2.60
N SER A 153 3.39 12.84 -2.78
CA SER A 153 2.99 11.65 -2.01
C SER A 153 3.34 11.77 -0.53
N PHE A 154 4.47 12.40 -0.20
CA PHE A 154 4.85 12.67 1.19
C PHE A 154 3.97 13.75 1.82
N GLU A 155 3.61 14.79 1.07
CA GLU A 155 2.69 15.84 1.53
C GLU A 155 1.28 15.28 1.77
N LEU A 156 0.77 14.44 0.86
CA LEU A 156 -0.49 13.71 1.05
C LEU A 156 -0.46 12.83 2.29
N LEU A 157 0.62 12.08 2.53
CA LEU A 157 0.77 11.31 3.77
C LEU A 157 0.66 12.21 5.01
N GLN A 158 1.30 13.38 4.99
CA GLN A 158 1.20 14.33 6.09
C GLN A 158 -0.20 14.92 6.24
N ASP A 159 -0.93 15.14 5.14
CA ASP A 159 -2.33 15.60 5.18
C ASP A 159 -3.20 14.59 5.94
N ILE A 160 -3.07 13.31 5.59
CA ILE A 160 -3.81 12.23 6.22
C ILE A 160 -3.47 12.12 7.71
N LEU A 161 -2.18 12.18 8.06
CA LEU A 161 -1.75 12.09 9.46
C LEU A 161 -2.17 13.32 10.29
N LEU A 162 -2.18 14.52 9.70
CA LEU A 162 -2.67 15.73 10.35
C LEU A 162 -4.18 15.67 10.59
N ASP A 163 -4.94 15.24 9.59
CA ASP A 163 -6.39 15.10 9.66
C ASP A 163 -6.83 14.03 10.69
N ALA A 164 -6.03 12.98 10.85
CA ALA A 164 -6.20 11.98 11.89
C ALA A 164 -5.70 12.42 13.30
N GLY A 165 -4.98 13.53 13.40
CA GLY A 165 -4.36 13.99 14.65
C GLY A 165 -3.11 13.22 15.08
N GLU A 166 -2.57 12.35 14.22
CA GLU A 166 -1.35 11.54 14.46
C GLU A 166 -0.05 12.32 14.16
N LEU A 167 -0.15 13.50 13.57
CA LEU A 167 0.97 14.40 13.31
C LEU A 167 0.71 15.78 13.91
N GLU A 168 1.56 16.24 14.81
CA GLU A 168 1.42 17.58 15.42
C GLU A 168 1.78 18.71 14.44
N LYS A 169 2.80 18.47 13.60
CA LYS A 169 3.32 19.47 12.66
C LYS A 169 3.99 18.78 11.47
N ARG A 170 3.95 19.46 10.32
CA ARG A 170 4.64 19.01 9.12
C ARG A 170 6.16 18.97 9.33
N VAL A 171 6.78 17.99 8.69
CA VAL A 171 8.23 17.83 8.56
C VAL A 171 8.62 18.15 7.11
N PRO A 172 9.74 18.85 6.87
CA PRO A 172 10.25 19.05 5.52
C PRO A 172 10.56 17.71 4.84
N TYR A 173 10.13 17.56 3.59
CA TYR A 173 10.37 16.36 2.78
C TYR A 173 11.86 16.01 2.70
N GLU A 174 12.69 17.04 2.51
CA GLU A 174 14.13 16.94 2.30
C GLU A 174 14.89 16.50 3.57
N ASP A 175 14.25 16.59 4.75
CA ASP A 175 14.84 16.13 6.01
C ASP A 175 14.74 14.62 6.20
N LEU A 176 13.72 13.99 5.60
CA LEU A 176 13.41 12.56 5.76
C LEU A 176 13.64 11.73 4.50
N VAL A 177 13.48 12.34 3.32
CA VAL A 177 13.52 11.63 2.04
C VAL A 177 14.78 11.99 1.26
N THR A 178 15.44 10.97 0.70
CA THR A 178 16.51 11.14 -0.29
C THR A 178 16.19 10.35 -1.55
N THR A 179 16.12 11.05 -2.69
CA THR A 179 15.88 10.42 -4.00
C THR A 179 17.18 10.09 -4.73
N THR A 180 18.34 10.33 -4.11
CA THR A 180 19.64 10.28 -4.81
C THR A 180 19.92 8.89 -5.38
N PHE A 181 19.63 7.84 -4.62
CA PHE A 181 19.85 6.45 -5.04
C PHE A 181 18.83 5.99 -6.07
N ALA A 182 17.55 6.35 -5.88
CA ALA A 182 16.46 6.04 -6.80
C ALA A 182 16.69 6.67 -8.17
N LYS A 183 17.01 7.97 -8.24
CA LYS A 183 17.31 8.67 -9.50
C LYS A 183 18.50 8.07 -10.25
N LYS A 184 19.48 7.50 -9.53
CA LYS A 184 20.62 6.81 -10.15
C LYS A 184 20.28 5.41 -10.66
N ALA A 185 19.22 4.80 -10.14
CA ALA A 185 18.77 3.46 -10.50
C ALA A 185 17.92 3.43 -11.77
N ILE A 186 17.27 4.54 -12.15
CA ILE A 186 16.41 4.70 -13.35
C ILE A 186 17.26 4.84 -14.63
N LYS A 187 18.33 4.06 -14.77
CA LYS A 187 19.28 4.17 -15.89
C LYS A 187 19.10 3.08 -16.92
#